data_AF-A0A7Y9DUW5-F1
#
_entry.id   AF-A0A7Y9DUW5-F1
#
_cell.length_a   1.000
_cell.length_b   1.000
_cell.length_c   1.000
_cell.angle_alpha   90.00
_cell.angle_beta   90.00
_cell.angle_gamma   90.00
#
_symmetry.space_group_name_H-M   'P 1'
#
loop_
_entity.id
_entity.type
_entity.pdbx_description
1 polymer ?
#
loop_
_entity_poly.entity_id
_entity_poly.type
_entity_poly.pdbx_seq_one_letter_code
_entity_poly.pdbx_strand_id
1 'polypeptide(L)'
;MTAWEYATLEISAVQLAKGDLDPTSSGHDTAEWQAYAIGPKDELIFEEYRPYSVPWARLFAEHLNRLGRDGWELVQFGGPHHALYPTGYVHSSGTYTTVVESRFVLRRQS
;
A
#
# COMPACT_ATOMS: atom_id res chain seq x y z
N MET A 1 -32.12 -3.53 15.39
CA MET A 1 -30.92 -2.67 15.31
C MET A 1 -29.96 -3.39 14.38
N THR A 2 -29.53 -2.77 13.29
CA THR A 2 -28.45 -3.32 12.46
C THR A 2 -27.14 -3.13 13.21
N ALA A 3 -26.43 -4.23 13.47
CA ALA A 3 -25.10 -4.16 14.08
C ALA A 3 -24.08 -3.83 12.98
N TRP A 4 -23.07 -3.05 13.31
CA TRP A 4 -21.96 -2.74 12.39
C TRP A 4 -20.77 -3.62 12.74
N GLU A 5 -20.20 -4.28 11.74
CA GLU A 5 -18.90 -4.95 11.81
C GLU A 5 -17.81 -3.98 11.34
N TYR A 6 -16.65 -3.97 12.01
CA TYR A 6 -15.49 -3.14 11.66
C TYR A 6 -14.28 -4.01 11.34
N ALA A 7 -13.46 -3.55 10.40
CA ALA A 7 -12.23 -4.22 10.01
C ALA A 7 -11.17 -3.21 9.53
N THR A 8 -9.95 -3.71 9.35
CA THR A 8 -8.84 -2.97 8.75
C THR A 8 -8.44 -3.60 7.42
N LEU A 9 -8.05 -2.74 6.48
CA LEU A 9 -7.24 -3.12 5.32
C LEU A 9 -5.89 -2.42 5.48
N GLU A 10 -4.81 -3.17 5.47
CA GLU A 10 -3.44 -2.66 5.48
C GLU A 10 -2.82 -2.95 4.12
N ILE A 11 -2.18 -1.96 3.52
CA ILE A 11 -1.45 -2.10 2.26
C ILE A 11 -0.07 -1.51 2.50
N SER A 12 0.96 -2.31 2.22
CA SER A 12 2.33 -1.90 2.42
C SER A 12 3.24 -2.41 1.30
N ALA A 13 4.37 -1.74 1.12
CA ALA A 13 5.48 -2.32 0.34
C ALA A 13 6.82 -1.91 0.91
N VAL A 14 7.76 -2.83 0.72
CA VAL A 14 9.15 -2.71 1.14
C VAL A 14 10.00 -2.64 -0.12
N GLN A 15 10.80 -1.58 -0.24
CA GLN A 15 11.76 -1.46 -1.33
C GLN A 15 12.87 -2.49 -1.14
N LEU A 16 13.07 -3.34 -2.15
CA LEU A 16 14.14 -4.30 -2.20
C LEU A 16 15.40 -3.58 -2.70
N ALA A 17 16.54 -3.81 -2.05
CA ALA A 17 17.76 -3.06 -2.32
C ALA A 17 18.20 -3.21 -3.78
N LYS A 18 18.55 -2.09 -4.42
CA LYS A 18 19.10 -2.05 -5.77
C LYS A 18 20.50 -2.66 -5.74
N GLY A 19 20.79 -3.60 -6.64
CA GLY A 19 22.10 -4.22 -6.80
C GLY A 19 23.25 -3.27 -7.20
N ASP A 20 23.03 -1.96 -7.33
CA ASP A 20 24.11 -0.99 -7.49
C ASP A 20 23.81 0.30 -6.71
N LEU A 21 24.71 0.63 -5.79
CA LEU A 21 24.74 1.84 -4.98
C LEU A 21 25.29 3.03 -5.79
N ASP A 22 24.88 3.20 -7.05
CA ASP A 22 25.24 4.40 -7.80
C ASP A 22 24.22 5.51 -7.52
N PRO A 23 24.55 6.51 -6.67
CA PRO A 23 23.65 7.62 -6.38
C PRO A 23 23.35 8.52 -7.59
N THR A 24 24.08 8.35 -8.71
CA THR A 24 23.82 9.03 -9.98
C THR A 24 22.80 8.30 -10.86
N SER A 25 22.46 7.05 -10.53
CA SER A 25 21.40 6.27 -11.18
C SER A 25 20.02 6.60 -10.57
N SER A 26 19.67 7.88 -10.60
CA SER A 26 18.46 8.49 -10.01
C SER A 26 17.17 8.19 -10.79
N GLY A 27 16.95 6.92 -11.15
CA GLY A 27 15.71 6.47 -11.77
C GLY A 27 14.82 5.77 -10.75
N HIS A 28 13.82 6.47 -10.21
CA HIS A 28 12.74 5.86 -9.40
C HIS A 28 12.03 4.69 -10.13
N ASP A 29 12.14 4.64 -11.46
CA ASP A 29 11.61 3.58 -12.33
C ASP A 29 12.32 2.23 -12.21
N THR A 30 13.40 2.14 -11.44
CA THR A 30 14.21 0.91 -11.33
C THR A 30 14.28 0.36 -9.89
N ALA A 31 13.42 0.85 -9.00
CA ALA A 31 13.28 0.30 -7.66
C ALA A 31 12.41 -0.97 -7.70
N GLU A 32 12.93 -2.05 -7.13
CA GLU A 32 12.20 -3.30 -6.92
C GLU A 32 11.47 -3.25 -5.57
N TRP A 33 10.29 -3.86 -5.49
CA TRP A 33 9.43 -3.80 -4.31
C TRP A 33 8.81 -5.16 -4.00
N GLN A 34 8.63 -5.46 -2.72
CA GLN A 34 7.71 -6.49 -2.25
C GLN A 34 6.49 -5.78 -1.66
N ALA A 35 5.32 -5.96 -2.29
CA ALA A 35 4.07 -5.36 -1.84
C ALA A 35 3.12 -6.41 -1.26
N TYR A 36 2.38 -6.04 -0.22
CA TYR A 36 1.39 -6.90 0.42
C TYR A 36 0.14 -6.13 0.83
N ALA A 37 -0.99 -6.82 0.91
CA ALA A 37 -2.20 -6.30 1.52
C ALA A 37 -2.81 -7.33 2.49
N ILE A 38 -3.15 -6.86 3.68
CA ILE A 38 -3.79 -7.63 4.75
C ILE A 38 -5.21 -7.08 4.92
N GLY A 39 -6.20 -7.91 4.66
CA GLY A 39 -7.61 -7.55 4.70
C GLY A 39 -8.27 -7.80 6.07
N PRO A 40 -9.61 -7.77 6.11
CA PRO A 40 -10.38 -8.09 7.30
C PRO A 40 -10.00 -9.47 7.88
N LYS A 41 -9.95 -9.59 9.21
CA LYS A 41 -9.57 -10.81 9.95
C LYS A 41 -8.12 -11.26 9.73
N ASP A 42 -7.23 -10.31 9.45
CA ASP A 42 -5.79 -10.53 9.28
C ASP A 42 -5.45 -11.49 8.12
N GLU A 43 -6.31 -11.55 7.11
CA GLU A 43 -6.10 -12.38 5.92
C GLU A 43 -5.13 -11.69 4.94
N LEU A 44 -4.10 -12.42 4.49
CA LEU A 44 -3.26 -11.97 3.38
C LEU A 44 -4.06 -12.07 2.07
N ILE A 45 -4.46 -10.92 1.51
CA ILE A 45 -5.29 -10.85 0.31
C ILE A 45 -4.49 -10.55 -0.97
N PHE A 46 -3.24 -10.14 -0.82
CA PHE A 46 -2.32 -9.81 -1.90
C PHE A 46 -0.87 -9.87 -1.43
N GLU A 47 -0.01 -10.46 -2.25
CA GLU A 47 1.44 -10.41 -2.10
C GLU A 47 2.07 -10.49 -3.49
N GLU A 48 2.92 -9.54 -3.86
CA GLU A 48 3.55 -9.52 -5.18
C GLU A 48 4.92 -8.83 -5.18
N TYR A 49 5.84 -9.43 -5.90
CA TYR A 49 7.10 -8.80 -6.29
C TYR A 49 6.89 -7.88 -7.49
N ARG A 50 7.32 -6.63 -7.37
CA ARG A 50 7.19 -5.59 -8.39
C ARG A 50 8.59 -5.09 -8.80
N PRO A 51 9.09 -5.40 -10.00
CA PRO A 51 10.39 -4.92 -10.48
C PRO A 51 10.38 -3.45 -10.95
N TYR A 52 9.34 -2.70 -10.60
CA TYR A 52 9.07 -1.33 -11.05
C TYR A 52 8.33 -0.56 -9.95
N SER A 53 8.18 0.74 -10.15
CA SER A 53 7.46 1.64 -9.23
C SER A 53 6.02 1.18 -8.96
N VAL A 54 5.59 1.24 -7.69
CA VAL A 54 4.24 0.83 -7.29
C VAL A 54 3.25 1.97 -7.51
N PRO A 55 2.22 1.83 -8.38
CA PRO A 55 1.19 2.84 -8.55
C PRO A 55 0.17 2.77 -7.39
N TRP A 56 0.52 3.35 -6.24
CA TRP A 56 -0.23 3.25 -4.97
C TRP A 56 -1.72 3.51 -5.09
N ALA A 57 -2.11 4.61 -5.75
CA ALA A 57 -3.53 4.93 -5.94
C ALA A 57 -4.30 3.81 -6.67
N ARG A 58 -3.66 3.13 -7.64
CA ARG A 58 -4.27 2.00 -8.34
C ARG A 58 -4.40 0.78 -7.43
N LEU A 59 -3.34 0.45 -6.69
CA LEU A 59 -3.33 -0.68 -5.75
C LEU A 59 -4.41 -0.50 -4.66
N PHE A 60 -4.51 0.71 -4.09
CA PHE A 60 -5.55 1.06 -3.13
C PHE A 60 -6.95 0.93 -3.73
N ALA A 61 -7.17 1.49 -4.92
CA ALA A 61 -8.46 1.41 -5.60
C ALA A 61 -8.86 -0.04 -5.90
N GLU A 62 -7.93 -0.90 -6.32
CA GLU A 62 -8.20 -2.30 -6.60
C GLU A 62 -8.73 -3.05 -5.36
N HIS A 63 -8.02 -2.95 -4.24
CA HIS A 63 -8.41 -3.65 -3.01
C HIS A 63 -9.64 -3.04 -2.34
N LEU A 64 -9.77 -1.72 -2.32
CA LEU A 64 -10.98 -1.06 -1.81
C LEU A 64 -12.22 -1.39 -2.66
N ASN A 65 -12.09 -1.44 -3.98
CA ASN A 65 -13.21 -1.83 -4.85
C ASN A 65 -13.60 -3.30 -4.65
N ARG A 66 -12.64 -4.19 -4.44
CA ARG A 66 -12.91 -5.60 -4.11
C ARG A 66 -13.72 -5.69 -2.82
N LEU A 67 -13.26 -5.07 -1.74
CA LEU A 67 -13.94 -5.09 -0.45
C LEU A 67 -15.31 -4.38 -0.50
N GLY A 68 -15.44 -3.32 -1.31
CA GLY A 68 -16.71 -2.66 -1.56
C GLY A 68 -17.77 -3.57 -2.18
N ARG A 69 -17.37 -4.50 -3.06
CA ARG A 69 -18.28 -5.54 -3.58
C ARG A 69 -18.71 -6.54 -2.52
N ASP A 70 -17.89 -6.73 -1.48
CA ASP A 70 -18.19 -7.58 -0.31
C ASP A 70 -18.98 -6.83 0.79
N GLY A 71 -19.44 -5.61 0.49
CA GLY A 71 -20.28 -4.79 1.37
C GLY A 71 -19.50 -3.92 2.35
N TRP A 72 -18.18 -3.83 2.24
CA TRP A 72 -17.37 -2.96 3.09
C TRP A 72 -17.39 -1.51 2.62
N GLU A 73 -17.63 -0.60 3.55
CA GLU A 73 -17.57 0.84 3.38
C GLU A 73 -16.30 1.41 4.02
N LEU A 74 -15.62 2.33 3.33
CA LEU A 74 -14.48 3.06 3.88
C LEU A 74 -14.96 4.08 4.91
N VAL A 75 -14.37 4.02 6.12
CA VAL A 75 -14.63 4.97 7.22
C VAL A 75 -13.49 5.98 7.34
N GLN A 76 -12.25 5.51 7.30
CA GLN A 76 -11.08 6.35 7.55
C GLN A 76 -9.86 5.82 6.81
N PHE A 77 -9.02 6.75 6.34
CA PHE A 77 -7.68 6.47 5.86
C PHE A 77 -6.65 6.97 6.90
N GLY A 78 -5.70 6.12 7.23
CA GLY A 78 -4.55 6.41 8.07
C GLY A 78 -3.28 6.01 7.34
N GLY A 79 -2.60 6.97 6.73
CA GLY A 79 -1.38 6.74 5.98
C GLY A 79 -0.74 8.05 5.55
N PRO A 80 0.48 8.00 5.01
CA PRO A 80 1.12 9.19 4.50
C PRO A 80 0.27 9.83 3.40
N HIS A 81 -0.02 11.12 3.50
CA HIS A 81 -0.84 11.82 2.48
C HIS A 81 -0.26 11.68 1.07
N HIS A 82 1.07 11.57 0.95
CA HIS A 82 1.76 11.37 -0.34
C HIS A 82 1.60 9.96 -0.92
N ALA A 83 1.18 8.95 -0.13
CA ALA A 83 0.84 7.62 -0.65
C ALA A 83 -0.39 7.65 -1.58
N LEU A 84 -1.22 8.69 -1.47
CA LEU A 84 -2.37 8.91 -2.36
C LEU A 84 -1.98 9.57 -3.69
N TYR A 85 -0.73 10.01 -3.84
CA TYR A 85 -0.23 10.66 -5.05
C TYR A 85 0.77 9.75 -5.78
N PRO A 86 0.74 9.69 -7.12
CA PRO A 86 1.66 8.86 -7.91
C PRO A 86 3.10 9.39 -7.95
N THR A 87 3.44 10.42 -7.16
CA THR A 87 4.75 11.09 -7.25
C THR A 87 5.75 10.39 -6.35
N GLY A 88 6.79 9.84 -6.99
CA GLY A 88 7.90 9.14 -6.36
C GLY A 88 8.45 9.87 -5.13
N TYR A 89 8.68 9.10 -4.09
CA TYR A 89 9.36 9.52 -2.88
C TYR A 89 10.75 10.08 -3.24
N VAL A 90 10.99 11.37 -2.99
CA VAL A 90 12.34 11.92 -2.99
C VAL A 90 12.79 11.94 -1.54
N HIS A 91 13.75 11.09 -1.15
CA HIS A 91 14.47 11.26 0.09
C HIS A 91 15.98 11.29 -0.11
N SER A 92 16.56 12.25 0.59
CA SER A 92 17.98 12.54 0.75
C SER A 92 18.75 11.34 1.30
N SER A 93 19.79 10.94 0.56
CA SER A 93 21.02 10.27 1.00
C SER A 93 20.98 9.59 2.38
N GLY A 94 20.53 8.34 2.41
CA GLY A 94 20.66 7.46 3.56
C GLY A 94 20.22 6.04 3.21
N THR A 95 21.05 5.05 3.55
CA THR A 95 20.85 3.60 3.37
C THR A 95 19.67 3.07 4.20
N TYR A 96 18.45 3.48 3.89
CA TYR A 96 17.23 2.95 4.51
C TYR A 96 16.38 2.23 3.47
N THR A 97 15.90 1.05 3.84
CA THR A 97 14.79 0.38 3.17
C THR A 97 13.58 1.31 3.20
N THR A 98 13.09 1.74 2.04
CA THR A 98 11.86 2.53 1.97
C THR A 98 10.68 1.62 2.28
N VAL A 99 9.94 1.92 3.34
CA VAL A 99 8.69 1.24 3.67
C VAL A 99 7.55 2.24 3.48
N VAL A 100 6.54 1.84 2.70
CA VAL A 100 5.28 2.57 2.60
C VAL A 100 4.23 1.72 3.26
N GLU A 101 3.52 2.28 4.24
CA GLU A 101 2.42 1.61 4.95
C GLU A 101 1.18 2.49 4.89
N SER A 102 0.03 1.88 4.69
CA SER A 102 -1.27 2.56 4.62
C SER A 102 -2.34 1.68 5.25
N ARG A 103 -3.14 2.27 6.13
CA ARG A 103 -4.24 1.58 6.83
C ARG A 103 -5.57 2.23 6.48
N PHE A 104 -6.56 1.41 6.20
CA PHE A 104 -7.94 1.80 5.93
C PHE A 104 -8.84 1.16 6.99
N VAL A 105 -9.69 1.95 7.64
CA VAL A 105 -10.74 1.47 8.53
C VAL A 105 -12.00 1.27 7.71
N LEU A 106 -12.58 0.08 7.79
CA LEU A 106 -13.74 -0.35 7.04
C LEU A 106 -14.88 -0.71 7.98
N ARG A 107 -16.12 -0.61 7.50
CA ARG A 107 -17.31 -1.13 8.19
C ARG A 107 -18.27 -1.82 7.24
N ARG A 108 -19.12 -2.73 7.73
CA ARG A 108 -20.26 -3.28 6.98
C ARG A 108 -21.44 -3.59 7.90
N GLN A 109 -22.64 -3.69 7.35
CA GLN A 109 -23.80 -4.17 8.11
C GLN A 109 -23.65 -5.67 8.38
N SER A 110 -23.88 -6.06 9.64
CA SER A 110 -23.92 -7.45 10.10
C SER A 110 -25.29 -8.08 9.92
#